data_AF-A0A259RU51-F1
#
_entry.id   AF-A0A259RU51-F1
#
_cell.length_a   1.000
_cell.length_b   1.000
_cell.length_c   1.000
_cell.angle_alpha   90.00
_cell.angle_beta   90.00
_cell.angle_gamma   90.00
#
_symmetry.space_group_name_H-M   'P 1'
#
loop_
_entity.id
_entity.type
_entity.pdbx_description
1 polymer ?
#
loop_
_entity_poly.entity_id
_entity_poly.type
_entity_poly.pdbx_seq_one_letter_code
_entity_poly.pdbx_strand_id
1 'polypeptide(L)'
;MTVSPRRILVTGGASGLGRGIAAAFREAGDEVIIGDVNAEAATSVATELGATAVALDISDPDSVAEAGAALGRVDVLVNNAGVVLGGGTQQQVPLEVFDAAVAVNIRGTFLMLREFAPRLPDGGAIVNTSSIGGRQPTPGMGHYEMTKAAVDAMTRTAAIELAGVTGRAPRVAHVNTAGGDPRFVEGAELEAARAAGVEGSHIRLFPHPNHERLAEHVLSRDVIWVSGGSVVNLLALWRAHGLDDLLRQAWEAGVVLAGGSAGGLCWHSGGTTTSFGLDAQVVADGLGLLPGSFSPHHDSQPSRRPAFRDAVVAGRIPPGYGVEEGVGLLYRGTELVDVVAERPGAAAWSVSADGAEERLTARVLPTHPLS
;
A
#
# COMPACT_ATOMS: atom_id res chain seq x y z
N MET A 1 20.21 -3.03 -12.82
CA MET A 1 20.70 -2.07 -11.83
C MET A 1 20.89 -2.79 -10.51
N THR A 2 22.08 -2.80 -9.94
CA THR A 2 22.29 -3.32 -8.57
C THR A 2 21.68 -2.31 -7.60
N VAL A 3 20.55 -2.67 -6.99
CA VAL A 3 19.91 -1.87 -5.94
C VAL A 3 20.85 -1.88 -4.74
N SER A 4 21.19 -0.71 -4.21
CA SER A 4 21.97 -0.62 -2.97
C SER A 4 21.24 -1.36 -1.84
N PRO A 5 21.95 -2.07 -0.96
CA PRO A 5 21.31 -2.77 0.16
C PRO A 5 20.58 -1.76 1.04
N ARG A 6 19.37 -2.11 1.48
CA ARG A 6 18.59 -1.25 2.38
C ARG A 6 19.17 -1.33 3.78
N ARG A 7 19.05 -0.27 4.56
CA ARG A 7 19.49 -0.18 5.95
C ARG A 7 18.31 -0.38 6.90
N ILE A 8 18.34 -1.46 7.67
CA ILE A 8 17.21 -1.95 8.48
C ILE A 8 17.57 -1.85 9.96
N LEU A 9 16.79 -1.10 10.74
CA LEU A 9 16.91 -1.09 12.20
C LEU A 9 15.86 -2.01 12.82
N VAL A 10 16.29 -3.03 13.55
CA VAL A 10 15.40 -3.95 14.28
C VAL A 10 15.58 -3.75 15.79
N THR A 11 14.52 -3.27 16.47
CA THR A 11 14.52 -3.13 17.93
C THR A 11 14.18 -4.46 18.62
N GLY A 12 14.76 -4.72 19.79
CA GLY A 12 14.62 -6.01 20.48
C GLY A 12 15.21 -7.16 19.66
N GLY A 13 16.24 -6.87 18.88
CA GLY A 13 16.81 -7.78 17.90
C GLY A 13 17.79 -8.80 18.47
N ALA A 14 18.13 -8.74 19.76
CA ALA A 14 19.10 -9.63 20.38
C ALA A 14 18.55 -11.04 20.67
N SER A 15 17.24 -11.28 20.50
CA SER A 15 16.62 -12.58 20.80
C SER A 15 15.31 -12.82 20.04
N GLY A 16 14.78 -14.05 20.16
CA GLY A 16 13.42 -14.41 19.76
C GLY A 16 13.04 -14.00 18.33
N LEU A 17 11.86 -13.38 18.19
CA LEU A 17 11.32 -12.90 16.90
C LEU A 17 12.24 -11.86 16.27
N GLY A 18 12.79 -10.93 17.07
CA GLY A 18 13.65 -9.85 16.57
C GLY A 18 14.92 -10.38 15.90
N ARG A 19 15.59 -11.38 16.52
CA ARG A 19 16.74 -12.06 15.91
C ARG A 19 16.36 -12.75 14.60
N GLY A 20 15.20 -13.42 14.57
CA GLY A 20 14.70 -14.08 13.35
C GLY A 20 14.44 -13.08 12.21
N ILE A 21 13.82 -11.94 12.52
CA ILE A 21 13.58 -10.86 11.55
C ILE A 21 14.92 -10.30 11.04
N ALA A 22 15.86 -10.02 11.93
CA ALA A 22 17.20 -9.54 11.57
C ALA A 22 17.91 -10.52 10.63
N ALA A 23 17.86 -11.82 10.91
CA ALA A 23 18.44 -12.86 10.07
C ALA A 23 17.81 -12.89 8.67
N ALA A 24 16.48 -12.78 8.57
CA ALA A 24 15.77 -12.77 7.29
C ALA A 24 16.16 -11.57 6.41
N PHE A 25 16.29 -10.37 6.99
CA PHE A 25 16.77 -9.19 6.24
C PHE A 25 18.24 -9.34 5.82
N ARG A 26 19.09 -9.94 6.66
CA ARG A 26 20.49 -10.23 6.27
C ARG A 26 20.56 -11.23 5.11
N GLU A 27 19.75 -12.28 5.12
CA GLU A 27 19.66 -13.26 4.03
C GLU A 27 19.18 -12.62 2.72
N ALA A 28 18.29 -11.62 2.81
CA ALA A 28 17.85 -10.82 1.67
C ALA A 28 18.91 -9.83 1.14
N GLY A 29 20.08 -9.74 1.80
CA GLY A 29 21.19 -8.88 1.40
C GLY A 29 21.15 -7.46 1.97
N ASP A 30 20.28 -7.17 2.94
CA ASP A 30 20.14 -5.83 3.54
C ASP A 30 21.18 -5.58 4.64
N GLU A 31 21.56 -4.32 4.87
CA GLU A 31 22.38 -3.89 6.01
C GLU A 31 21.53 -3.82 7.28
N VAL A 32 21.78 -4.69 8.26
CA VAL A 32 20.95 -4.76 9.48
C VAL A 32 21.69 -4.16 10.68
N ILE A 33 20.93 -3.39 11.47
CA ILE A 33 21.30 -2.82 12.75
C ILE A 33 20.41 -3.46 13.81
N ILE A 34 21.03 -4.08 14.82
CA ILE A 34 20.37 -4.72 15.95
C ILE A 34 20.37 -3.75 17.12
N GLY A 35 19.21 -3.20 17.44
CA GLY A 35 19.00 -2.38 18.64
C GLY A 35 18.44 -3.21 19.78
N ASP A 36 19.10 -3.20 20.93
CA ASP A 36 18.61 -3.87 22.14
C ASP A 36 19.15 -3.19 23.41
N VAL A 37 18.40 -3.29 24.51
CA VAL A 37 18.85 -2.81 25.82
C VAL A 37 19.99 -3.68 26.36
N ASN A 38 20.02 -4.97 25.98
CA ASN A 38 21.14 -5.86 26.27
C ASN A 38 22.22 -5.72 25.19
N ALA A 39 23.15 -4.78 25.40
CA ALA A 39 24.22 -4.47 24.45
C ALA A 39 25.13 -5.67 24.14
N GLU A 40 25.42 -6.52 25.12
CA GLU A 40 26.26 -7.72 24.93
C GLU A 40 25.57 -8.74 24.03
N ALA A 41 24.29 -9.02 24.29
CA ALA A 41 23.51 -9.93 23.47
C ALA A 41 23.32 -9.39 22.04
N ALA A 42 23.04 -8.09 21.89
CA ALA A 42 22.95 -7.44 20.58
C ALA A 42 24.26 -7.59 19.79
N THR A 43 25.40 -7.36 20.43
CA THR A 43 26.73 -7.50 19.81
C THR A 43 27.02 -8.94 19.39
N SER A 44 26.66 -9.92 20.22
CA SER A 44 26.82 -11.33 19.90
C SER A 44 26.01 -11.72 18.66
N VAL A 45 24.72 -11.35 18.61
CA VAL A 45 23.86 -11.67 17.46
C VAL A 45 24.31 -10.91 16.22
N ALA A 46 24.72 -9.64 16.35
CA ALA A 46 25.20 -8.87 15.22
C ALA A 46 26.45 -9.51 14.61
N THR A 47 27.38 -9.98 15.43
CA THR A 47 28.58 -10.70 14.98
C THR A 47 28.20 -11.98 14.22
N GLU A 48 27.25 -12.75 14.76
CA GLU A 48 26.76 -13.99 14.12
C GLU A 48 26.15 -13.73 12.74
N LEU A 49 25.36 -12.66 12.59
CA LEU A 49 24.61 -12.35 11.37
C LEU A 49 25.38 -11.45 10.39
N GLY A 50 26.62 -11.03 10.73
CA GLY A 50 27.36 -10.02 9.99
C GLY A 50 26.62 -8.67 9.92
N ALA A 51 25.95 -8.30 11.01
CA ALA A 51 25.21 -7.06 11.20
C ALA A 51 25.97 -6.10 12.13
N THR A 52 25.38 -4.95 12.42
CA THR A 52 25.88 -4.00 13.44
C THR A 52 24.97 -4.00 14.66
N ALA A 53 25.49 -3.67 15.84
CA ALA A 53 24.72 -3.57 17.08
C ALA A 53 24.72 -2.13 17.61
N VAL A 54 23.64 -1.75 18.29
CA VAL A 54 23.53 -0.51 19.05
C VAL A 54 22.83 -0.80 20.38
N ALA A 55 23.39 -0.29 21.47
CA ALA A 55 22.70 -0.28 22.76
C ALA A 55 21.53 0.69 22.67
N LEU A 56 20.31 0.21 22.89
CA LEU A 56 19.09 0.98 22.68
C LEU A 56 18.02 0.57 23.67
N ASP A 57 17.76 1.42 24.66
CA ASP A 57 16.55 1.36 25.47
C ASP A 57 15.48 2.23 24.82
N ILE A 58 14.50 1.60 24.17
CA ILE A 58 13.44 2.35 23.50
C ILE A 58 12.56 3.13 24.49
N SER A 59 12.54 2.77 25.77
CA SER A 59 11.77 3.47 26.80
C SER A 59 12.46 4.74 27.31
N ASP A 60 13.73 4.95 26.96
CA ASP A 60 14.52 6.12 27.34
C ASP A 60 14.65 7.11 26.16
N PRO A 61 14.11 8.34 26.25
CA PRO A 61 14.22 9.31 25.17
C PRO A 61 15.66 9.71 24.84
N ASP A 62 16.58 9.71 25.81
CA ASP A 62 17.98 10.08 25.57
C ASP A 62 18.69 8.97 24.78
N SER A 63 18.51 7.70 25.18
CA SER A 63 19.01 6.54 24.42
C SER A 63 18.50 6.53 22.97
N VAL A 64 17.21 6.84 22.75
CA VAL A 64 16.63 6.91 21.39
C VAL A 64 17.24 8.05 20.57
N ALA A 65 17.41 9.23 21.17
CA ALA A 65 18.00 10.39 20.50
C ALA A 65 19.48 10.17 20.13
N GLU A 66 20.26 9.56 21.04
CA GLU A 66 21.65 9.17 20.78
C GLU A 66 21.76 8.17 19.63
N ALA A 67 20.90 7.14 19.60
CA ALA A 67 20.84 6.20 18.50
C ALA A 67 20.43 6.88 17.18
N GLY A 68 19.44 7.77 17.21
CA GLY A 68 19.00 8.55 16.04
C GLY A 68 20.09 9.47 15.48
N ALA A 69 20.94 10.04 16.34
CA ALA A 69 22.09 10.84 15.95
C ALA A 69 23.23 9.98 15.37
N ALA A 70 23.51 8.83 15.98
CA ALA A 70 24.58 7.93 15.55
C ALA A 70 24.27 7.19 14.24
N LEU A 71 23.02 6.72 14.08
CA LEU A 71 22.61 5.94 12.91
C LEU A 71 22.27 6.83 11.72
N GLY A 72 21.67 8.01 11.93
CA GLY A 72 21.18 8.84 10.84
C GLY A 72 20.06 8.16 10.06
N ARG A 73 20.16 8.13 8.72
CA ARG A 73 19.14 7.55 7.84
C ARG A 73 19.07 6.02 7.95
N VAL A 74 17.84 5.51 7.98
CA VAL A 74 17.49 4.09 7.80
C VAL A 74 16.40 3.96 6.74
N ASP A 75 16.38 2.86 6.00
CA ASP A 75 15.37 2.58 4.98
C ASP A 75 14.14 1.88 5.56
N VAL A 76 14.34 1.08 6.61
CA VAL A 76 13.25 0.38 7.31
C VAL A 76 13.47 0.42 8.81
N LEU A 77 12.43 0.82 9.54
CA LEU A 77 12.35 0.69 10.99
C LEU A 77 11.44 -0.49 11.35
N VAL A 78 11.96 -1.46 12.09
CA VAL A 78 11.18 -2.56 12.67
C VAL A 78 11.09 -2.36 14.18
N ASN A 79 9.96 -1.82 14.62
CA ASN A 79 9.60 -1.71 16.03
C ASN A 79 9.11 -3.06 16.56
N ASN A 80 10.06 -3.95 16.85
CA ASN A 80 9.79 -5.28 17.39
C ASN A 80 9.91 -5.34 18.93
N ALA A 81 10.75 -4.50 19.54
CA ALA A 81 10.92 -4.47 20.98
C ALA A 81 9.57 -4.36 21.71
N GLY A 82 9.39 -5.24 22.70
CA GLY A 82 8.22 -5.25 23.55
C GLY A 82 8.34 -6.30 24.64
N VAL A 83 7.66 -6.07 25.75
CA VAL A 83 7.69 -6.92 26.94
C VAL A 83 6.31 -7.47 27.25
N VAL A 84 6.27 -8.72 27.68
CA VAL A 84 5.11 -9.37 28.30
C VAL A 84 5.50 -9.60 29.74
N LEU A 85 5.04 -8.74 30.65
CA LEU A 85 5.40 -8.79 32.06
C LEU A 85 4.19 -9.21 32.89
N GLY A 86 4.40 -10.19 33.78
CA GLY A 86 3.37 -10.67 34.70
C GLY A 86 2.14 -11.29 34.02
N GLY A 87 1.06 -11.39 34.79
CA GLY A 87 -0.23 -11.90 34.34
C GLY A 87 -1.25 -11.79 35.47
N GLY A 88 -2.53 -11.69 35.12
CA GLY A 88 -3.61 -11.53 36.10
C GLY A 88 -4.84 -10.85 35.52
N THR A 89 -5.94 -10.88 36.26
CA THR A 89 -7.11 -10.09 35.86
C THR A 89 -6.78 -8.60 35.94
N GLN A 90 -7.50 -7.77 35.19
CA GLN A 90 -7.25 -6.32 35.14
C GLN A 90 -7.23 -5.66 36.52
N GLN A 91 -7.99 -6.19 37.47
CA GLN A 91 -8.12 -5.67 38.83
C GLN A 91 -6.99 -6.11 39.77
N GLN A 92 -6.10 -7.01 39.30
CA GLN A 92 -5.07 -7.67 40.10
C GLN A 92 -3.65 -7.42 39.57
N VAL A 93 -3.49 -6.96 38.33
CA VAL A 93 -2.16 -6.63 37.78
C VAL A 93 -1.54 -5.51 38.62
N PRO A 94 -0.33 -5.69 39.18
CA PRO A 94 0.36 -4.63 39.91
C PRO A 94 0.66 -3.44 39.02
N LEU A 95 0.59 -2.22 39.57
CA LEU A 95 0.78 -0.99 38.80
C LEU A 95 2.18 -0.92 38.18
N GLU A 96 3.21 -1.37 38.90
CA GLU A 96 4.58 -1.40 38.40
C GLU A 96 4.76 -2.28 37.16
N VAL A 97 3.99 -3.37 37.05
CA VAL A 97 3.98 -4.25 35.86
C VAL A 97 3.28 -3.57 34.69
N PHE A 98 2.15 -2.90 34.97
CA PHE A 98 1.43 -2.12 33.96
C PHE A 98 2.28 -0.98 33.43
N ASP A 99 2.88 -0.18 34.32
CA ASP A 99 3.68 1.00 33.97
C ASP A 99 4.91 0.61 33.15
N ALA A 100 5.60 -0.49 33.50
CA ALA A 100 6.73 -0.97 32.72
C ALA A 100 6.32 -1.45 31.32
N ALA A 101 5.18 -2.13 31.19
CA ALA A 101 4.65 -2.54 29.89
C ALA A 101 4.26 -1.32 29.03
N VAL A 102 3.64 -0.29 29.61
CA VAL A 102 3.31 0.97 28.92
C VAL A 102 4.57 1.73 28.49
N ALA A 103 5.57 1.81 29.37
CA ALA A 103 6.83 2.52 29.11
C ALA A 103 7.55 1.93 27.89
N VAL A 104 7.63 0.61 27.77
CA VAL A 104 8.30 -0.05 26.65
C VAL A 104 7.39 -0.14 25.42
N ASN A 105 6.22 -0.77 25.54
CA ASN A 105 5.41 -1.17 24.39
C ASN A 105 4.64 -0.02 23.74
N ILE A 106 4.31 1.04 24.50
CA ILE A 106 3.59 2.20 23.96
C ILE A 106 4.56 3.36 23.80
N ARG A 107 5.10 3.86 24.91
CA ARG A 107 5.95 5.07 24.90
C ARG A 107 7.22 4.81 24.09
N GLY A 108 7.85 3.65 24.24
CA GLY A 108 9.06 3.36 23.50
C GLY A 108 8.84 3.21 21.99
N THR A 109 7.79 2.53 21.56
CA THR A 109 7.40 2.48 20.14
C THR A 109 7.10 3.88 19.58
N PHE A 110 6.41 4.72 20.35
CA PHE A 110 6.17 6.11 19.98
C PHE A 110 7.47 6.92 19.81
N LEU A 111 8.42 6.78 20.74
CA LEU A 111 9.71 7.47 20.68
C LEU A 111 10.50 7.06 19.43
N MET A 112 10.54 5.75 19.14
CA MET A 112 11.20 5.25 17.92
C MET A 112 10.53 5.78 16.65
N LEU A 113 9.20 5.79 16.60
CA LEU A 113 8.47 6.38 15.48
C LEU A 113 8.79 7.86 15.32
N ARG A 114 8.71 8.64 16.40
CA ARG A 114 9.01 10.08 16.39
C ARG A 114 10.43 10.38 15.92
N GLU A 115 11.40 9.58 16.35
CA GLU A 115 12.81 9.79 16.02
C GLU A 115 13.13 9.36 14.58
N PHE A 116 12.68 8.18 14.17
CA PHE A 116 13.12 7.60 12.91
C PHE A 116 12.18 7.90 11.73
N ALA A 117 10.89 8.18 11.94
CA ALA A 117 9.96 8.51 10.84
C ALA A 117 10.48 9.64 9.92
N PRO A 118 11.00 10.77 10.45
CA PRO A 118 11.55 11.84 9.61
C PRO A 118 12.87 11.48 8.89
N ARG A 119 13.49 10.36 9.26
CA ARG A 119 14.77 9.88 8.72
C ARG A 119 14.59 8.81 7.63
N LEU A 120 13.36 8.33 7.41
CA LEU A 120 13.10 7.41 6.30
C LEU A 120 13.11 8.16 4.97
N PRO A 121 13.61 7.54 3.90
CA PRO A 121 13.43 8.05 2.54
C PRO A 121 11.99 7.91 2.05
N ASP A 122 11.68 8.55 0.93
CA ASP A 122 10.55 8.15 0.09
C ASP A 122 10.67 6.66 -0.27
N GLY A 123 9.60 5.90 -0.05
CA GLY A 123 9.59 4.44 -0.22
C GLY A 123 10.20 3.64 0.93
N GLY A 124 10.59 4.30 2.03
CA GLY A 124 10.94 3.63 3.29
C GLY A 124 9.73 2.98 3.96
N ALA A 125 9.98 2.13 4.97
CA ALA A 125 8.91 1.42 5.68
C ALA A 125 9.07 1.43 7.20
N ILE A 126 7.94 1.56 7.91
CA ILE A 126 7.86 1.32 9.36
C ILE A 126 7.02 0.08 9.59
N VAL A 127 7.58 -0.90 10.30
CA VAL A 127 6.92 -2.15 10.67
C VAL A 127 6.80 -2.20 12.18
N ASN A 128 5.58 -2.29 12.69
CA ASN A 128 5.31 -2.38 14.12
C ASN A 128 4.84 -3.80 14.48
N THR A 129 5.46 -4.43 15.48
CA THR A 129 5.06 -5.74 15.97
C THR A 129 3.93 -5.62 17.00
N SER A 130 2.72 -5.92 16.56
CA SER A 130 1.52 -5.99 17.42
C SER A 130 1.28 -7.42 17.96
N SER A 131 0.04 -7.73 18.35
CA SER A 131 -0.41 -9.05 18.78
C SER A 131 -1.86 -9.27 18.35
N ILE A 132 -2.27 -10.52 18.14
CA ILE A 132 -3.69 -10.87 17.99
C ILE A 132 -4.53 -10.35 19.18
N GLY A 133 -3.94 -10.32 20.37
CA GLY A 133 -4.54 -9.77 21.58
C GLY A 133 -4.85 -8.28 21.50
N GLY A 134 -4.28 -7.54 20.54
CA GLY A 134 -4.67 -6.15 20.27
C GLY A 134 -6.08 -6.01 19.68
N ARG A 135 -6.69 -7.13 19.21
CA ARG A 135 -8.00 -7.15 18.54
C ARG A 135 -9.03 -8.03 19.25
N GLN A 136 -8.58 -8.93 20.12
CA GLN A 136 -9.45 -9.81 20.89
C GLN A 136 -8.93 -9.93 22.32
N PRO A 137 -9.81 -10.10 23.31
CA PRO A 137 -9.39 -10.22 24.70
C PRO A 137 -8.90 -11.64 25.04
N THR A 138 -7.81 -11.72 25.80
CA THR A 138 -7.33 -12.93 26.46
C THR A 138 -7.31 -12.72 27.98
N PRO A 139 -8.14 -13.45 28.76
CA PRO A 139 -8.12 -13.35 30.21
C PRO A 139 -6.72 -13.58 30.79
N GLY A 140 -6.25 -12.66 31.64
CA GLY A 140 -4.92 -12.70 32.23
C GLY A 140 -3.86 -11.84 31.54
N MET A 141 -4.13 -11.35 30.32
CA MET A 141 -3.16 -10.62 29.49
C MET A 141 -3.60 -9.20 29.12
N GLY A 142 -4.75 -8.74 29.62
CA GLY A 142 -5.38 -7.51 29.13
C GLY A 142 -4.50 -6.24 29.22
N HIS A 143 -3.60 -6.13 30.20
CA HIS A 143 -2.69 -4.98 30.32
C HIS A 143 -1.69 -4.94 29.18
N TYR A 144 -1.11 -6.09 28.82
CA TYR A 144 -0.26 -6.23 27.65
C TYR A 144 -1.04 -6.01 26.36
N GLU A 145 -2.22 -6.62 26.24
CA GLU A 145 -3.07 -6.50 25.05
C GLU A 145 -3.50 -5.05 24.76
N MET A 146 -3.81 -4.28 25.79
CA MET A 146 -4.04 -2.83 25.69
C MET A 146 -2.86 -2.12 25.03
N THR A 147 -1.62 -2.46 25.38
CA THR A 147 -0.43 -1.86 24.74
C THR A 147 -0.35 -2.19 23.26
N LYS A 148 -0.73 -3.41 22.85
CA LYS A 148 -0.70 -3.81 21.43
C LYS A 148 -1.88 -3.21 20.63
N ALA A 149 -3.04 -3.02 21.25
CA ALA A 149 -4.11 -2.22 20.67
C ALA A 149 -3.67 -0.76 20.43
N ALA A 150 -2.88 -0.18 21.35
CA ALA A 150 -2.30 1.14 21.17
C ALA A 150 -1.29 1.19 20.01
N VAL A 151 -0.45 0.16 19.84
CA VAL A 151 0.45 0.03 18.68
C VAL A 151 -0.34 -0.06 17.37
N ASP A 152 -1.44 -0.81 17.34
CA ASP A 152 -2.34 -0.90 16.18
C ASP A 152 -2.91 0.49 15.81
N ALA A 153 -3.37 1.26 16.80
CA ALA A 153 -3.88 2.62 16.59
C ALA A 153 -2.78 3.60 16.13
N MET A 154 -1.59 3.52 16.72
CA MET A 154 -0.43 4.32 16.33
C MET A 154 -0.03 4.04 14.88
N THR A 155 -0.01 2.77 14.48
CA THR A 155 0.33 2.34 13.12
C THR A 155 -0.62 2.94 12.09
N ARG A 156 -1.94 2.84 12.31
CA ARG A 156 -2.95 3.41 11.41
C ARG A 156 -2.85 4.93 11.31
N THR A 157 -2.62 5.59 12.44
CA THR A 157 -2.50 7.06 12.48
C THR A 157 -1.26 7.53 11.72
N ALA A 158 -0.11 6.90 11.99
CA ALA A 158 1.14 7.24 11.31
C ALA A 158 1.07 7.00 9.79
N ALA A 159 0.38 5.95 9.34
CA ALA A 159 0.20 5.71 7.92
C ALA A 159 -0.54 6.88 7.21
N ILE A 160 -1.53 7.50 7.89
CA ILE A 160 -2.24 8.66 7.38
C ILE A 160 -1.39 9.94 7.47
N GLU A 161 -0.69 10.16 8.58
CA GLU A 161 0.18 11.33 8.76
C GLU A 161 1.36 11.33 7.77
N LEU A 162 1.84 10.14 7.39
CA LEU A 162 2.93 9.97 6.41
C LEU A 162 2.44 9.89 4.96
N ALA A 163 1.14 10.00 4.69
CA ALA A 163 0.58 9.96 3.34
C ALA A 163 0.84 11.24 2.52
N GLY A 164 1.50 12.25 3.10
CA GLY A 164 1.80 13.53 2.43
C GLY A 164 0.66 14.55 2.45
N VAL A 165 -0.48 14.22 3.08
CA VAL A 165 -1.62 15.14 3.26
C VAL A 165 -1.52 15.84 4.61
N THR A 166 -1.56 17.17 4.63
CA THR A 166 -1.42 17.96 5.87
C THR A 166 -2.76 18.60 6.28
N GLY A 167 -3.04 18.61 7.59
CA GLY A 167 -4.18 19.32 8.18
C GLY A 167 -5.58 18.70 7.95
N ARG A 168 -5.66 17.58 7.21
CA ARG A 168 -6.91 16.83 6.97
C ARG A 168 -6.60 15.37 6.63
N ALA A 169 -7.63 14.52 6.66
CA ALA A 169 -7.53 13.17 6.12
C ALA A 169 -7.37 13.20 4.58
N PRO A 170 -6.71 12.20 3.97
CA PRO A 170 -6.73 11.96 2.54
C PRO A 170 -8.17 11.76 2.04
N ARG A 171 -8.46 12.23 0.83
CA ARG A 171 -9.78 12.20 0.19
C ARG A 171 -9.76 11.23 -0.98
N VAL A 172 -10.62 10.23 -0.91
CA VAL A 172 -10.76 9.20 -1.94
C VAL A 172 -12.15 9.30 -2.55
N ALA A 173 -12.22 9.45 -3.87
CA ALA A 173 -13.47 9.31 -4.61
C ALA A 173 -13.51 7.98 -5.36
N HIS A 174 -14.61 7.26 -5.22
CA HIS A 174 -14.93 6.10 -6.04
C HIS A 174 -15.76 6.53 -7.25
N VAL A 175 -15.43 6.01 -8.43
CA VAL A 175 -16.19 6.21 -9.67
C VAL A 175 -16.70 4.87 -10.13
N ASN A 176 -18.00 4.65 -9.94
CA ASN A 176 -18.64 3.35 -10.15
C ASN A 176 -19.43 3.25 -11.45
N THR A 177 -19.17 4.18 -12.38
CA THR A 177 -19.88 4.32 -13.64
C THR A 177 -19.77 3.07 -14.52
N ALA A 178 -18.65 2.34 -14.43
CA ALA A 178 -18.43 1.10 -15.16
C ALA A 178 -19.50 0.03 -14.85
N GLY A 179 -20.02 0.02 -13.62
CA GLY A 179 -21.10 -0.86 -13.15
C GLY A 179 -22.48 -0.20 -13.10
N GLY A 180 -22.63 1.04 -13.59
CA GLY A 180 -23.89 1.76 -13.56
C GLY A 180 -24.20 2.50 -12.24
N ASP A 181 -23.17 2.90 -11.49
CA ASP A 181 -23.28 3.55 -10.17
C ASP A 181 -24.16 2.80 -9.15
N PRO A 182 -23.89 1.50 -8.88
CA PRO A 182 -24.69 0.70 -7.97
C PRO A 182 -24.64 1.24 -6.53
N ARG A 183 -25.76 1.74 -6.01
CA ARG A 183 -25.83 2.31 -4.66
C ARG A 183 -25.51 1.33 -3.52
N PHE A 184 -25.68 0.03 -3.76
CA PHE A 184 -25.49 -0.99 -2.72
C PHE A 184 -24.01 -1.24 -2.38
N VAL A 185 -23.05 -0.89 -3.26
CA VAL A 185 -21.62 -1.03 -2.95
C VAL A 185 -21.07 0.15 -2.13
N GLU A 186 -21.72 1.31 -2.24
CA GLU A 186 -21.22 2.56 -1.67
C GLU A 186 -21.09 2.53 -0.15
N GLY A 187 -22.00 1.85 0.55
CA GLY A 187 -21.93 1.73 2.00
C GLY A 187 -20.66 0.99 2.45
N ALA A 188 -20.30 -0.09 1.76
CA ALA A 188 -19.09 -0.84 2.05
C ALA A 188 -17.83 -0.01 1.76
N GLU A 189 -17.84 0.76 0.67
CA GLU A 189 -16.72 1.65 0.31
C GLU A 189 -16.53 2.78 1.32
N LEU A 190 -17.62 3.40 1.81
CA LEU A 190 -17.54 4.46 2.83
C LEU A 190 -17.11 3.92 4.19
N GLU A 191 -17.58 2.74 4.59
CA GLU A 191 -17.10 2.11 5.83
C GLU A 191 -15.63 1.70 5.72
N ALA A 192 -15.18 1.21 4.57
CA ALA A 192 -13.77 0.93 4.32
C ALA A 192 -12.92 2.21 4.40
N ALA A 193 -13.37 3.30 3.77
CA ALA A 193 -12.71 4.60 3.85
C ALA A 193 -12.61 5.10 5.29
N ARG A 194 -13.71 5.04 6.04
CA ARG A 194 -13.75 5.43 7.46
C ARG A 194 -12.81 4.57 8.31
N ALA A 195 -12.80 3.25 8.11
CA ALA A 195 -11.92 2.33 8.82
C ALA A 195 -10.43 2.58 8.51
N ALA A 196 -10.12 2.98 7.27
CA ALA A 196 -8.78 3.37 6.83
C ALA A 196 -8.37 4.77 7.32
N GLY A 197 -9.30 5.59 7.83
CA GLY A 197 -9.02 6.97 8.26
C GLY A 197 -8.95 7.97 7.11
N VAL A 198 -9.62 7.68 5.99
CA VAL A 198 -9.72 8.58 4.82
C VAL A 198 -11.15 9.10 4.62
N GLU A 199 -11.28 10.27 4.01
CA GLU A 199 -12.57 10.84 3.61
C GLU A 199 -13.03 10.20 2.29
N GLY A 200 -13.96 9.25 2.39
CA GLY A 200 -14.56 8.56 1.25
C GLY A 200 -15.69 9.36 0.60
N SER A 201 -15.80 9.26 -0.72
CA SER A 201 -16.85 9.91 -1.53
C SER A 201 -17.09 9.16 -2.83
N HIS A 202 -18.13 9.56 -3.57
CA HIS A 202 -18.49 8.93 -4.85
C HIS A 202 -18.78 9.99 -5.90
N ILE A 203 -18.25 9.77 -7.11
CA ILE A 203 -18.66 10.48 -8.32
C ILE A 203 -19.69 9.61 -9.04
N ARG A 204 -20.89 10.15 -9.25
CA ARG A 204 -22.02 9.46 -9.89
C ARG A 204 -22.49 10.25 -11.11
N LEU A 205 -22.90 9.52 -12.14
CA LEU A 205 -23.42 10.08 -13.40
C LEU A 205 -24.77 9.50 -13.82
N PHE A 206 -25.16 8.32 -13.33
CA PHE A 206 -26.47 7.72 -13.60
C PHE A 206 -27.65 8.36 -12.82
N PRO A 207 -27.57 8.61 -11.49
CA PRO A 207 -28.67 9.22 -10.74
C PRO A 207 -28.72 10.76 -10.88
N HIS A 208 -29.93 11.32 -11.02
CA HIS A 208 -30.18 12.77 -11.10
C HIS A 208 -30.28 13.42 -9.68
N PRO A 209 -29.73 14.64 -9.40
CA PRO A 209 -28.80 15.46 -10.17
C PRO A 209 -27.33 15.22 -9.79
N ASN A 210 -26.48 15.30 -10.81
CA ASN A 210 -25.02 15.20 -10.75
C ASN A 210 -24.45 16.40 -9.99
N HIS A 211 -23.50 16.15 -9.08
CA HIS A 211 -22.86 17.11 -8.17
C HIS A 211 -23.02 18.58 -8.58
N GLU A 212 -23.63 19.42 -7.72
CA GLU A 212 -23.78 20.86 -7.98
C GLU A 212 -22.45 21.52 -8.37
N ARG A 213 -21.32 20.94 -7.93
CA ARG A 213 -19.95 21.39 -8.20
C ARG A 213 -19.03 20.21 -8.55
N LEU A 214 -19.34 19.46 -9.62
CA LEU A 214 -18.56 18.27 -10.04
C LEU A 214 -17.05 18.56 -10.20
N ALA A 215 -16.68 19.65 -10.85
CA ALA A 215 -15.28 20.03 -11.05
C ALA A 215 -14.53 20.21 -9.72
N GLU A 216 -15.11 20.93 -8.77
CA GLU A 216 -14.54 21.09 -7.43
C GLU A 216 -14.46 19.76 -6.69
N HIS A 217 -15.49 18.92 -6.82
CA HIS A 217 -15.48 17.61 -6.19
C HIS A 217 -14.31 16.78 -6.72
N VAL A 218 -14.10 16.71 -8.04
CA VAL A 218 -13.01 15.97 -8.69
C VAL A 218 -11.63 16.52 -8.30
N LEU A 219 -11.42 17.84 -8.44
CA LEU A 219 -10.12 18.47 -8.21
C LEU A 219 -9.70 18.54 -6.74
N SER A 220 -10.63 18.32 -5.80
CA SER A 220 -10.34 18.33 -4.36
C SER A 220 -10.01 16.95 -3.77
N ARG A 221 -9.93 15.91 -4.60
CA ARG A 221 -9.55 14.55 -4.18
C ARG A 221 -8.04 14.37 -4.21
N ASP A 222 -7.53 13.49 -3.36
CA ASP A 222 -6.14 13.03 -3.44
C ASP A 222 -6.04 11.77 -4.30
N VAL A 223 -7.09 10.92 -4.27
CA VAL A 223 -7.20 9.71 -5.07
C VAL A 223 -8.58 9.60 -5.72
N ILE A 224 -8.61 9.22 -6.99
CA ILE A 224 -9.81 8.81 -7.71
C ILE A 224 -9.66 7.34 -8.12
N TRP A 225 -10.53 6.50 -7.60
CA TRP A 225 -10.54 5.05 -7.82
C TRP A 225 -11.72 4.65 -8.72
N VAL A 226 -11.41 4.09 -9.89
CA VAL A 226 -12.41 3.66 -10.88
C VAL A 226 -12.60 2.14 -10.80
N SER A 227 -13.84 1.71 -10.62
CA SER A 227 -14.15 0.28 -10.52
C SER A 227 -14.24 -0.41 -11.89
N GLY A 228 -14.31 -1.75 -11.85
CA GLY A 228 -14.47 -2.59 -13.04
C GLY A 228 -15.90 -2.58 -13.59
N GLY A 229 -16.06 -3.05 -14.83
CA GLY A 229 -17.34 -3.12 -15.52
C GLY A 229 -17.19 -2.86 -17.01
N SER A 230 -18.10 -2.10 -17.61
CA SER A 230 -18.04 -1.73 -19.03
C SER A 230 -17.22 -0.45 -19.23
N VAL A 231 -16.03 -0.60 -19.83
CA VAL A 231 -15.18 0.55 -20.20
C VAL A 231 -15.81 1.38 -21.32
N VAL A 232 -16.59 0.75 -22.19
CA VAL A 232 -17.31 1.44 -23.27
C VAL A 232 -18.38 2.36 -22.68
N ASN A 233 -19.16 1.86 -21.71
CA ASN A 233 -20.24 2.63 -21.10
C ASN A 233 -19.70 3.78 -20.26
N LEU A 234 -18.65 3.55 -19.46
CA LEU A 234 -18.07 4.62 -18.65
C LEU A 234 -17.46 5.72 -19.54
N LEU A 235 -16.71 5.37 -20.59
CA LEU A 235 -16.11 6.37 -21.49
C LEU A 235 -17.16 7.19 -22.22
N ALA A 236 -18.23 6.55 -22.71
CA ALA A 236 -19.33 7.23 -23.36
C ALA A 236 -20.03 8.23 -22.42
N LEU A 237 -20.30 7.81 -21.18
CA LEU A 237 -20.96 8.67 -20.21
C LEU A 237 -20.04 9.80 -19.73
N TRP A 238 -18.76 9.51 -19.51
CA TRP A 238 -17.80 10.51 -19.05
C TRP A 238 -17.66 11.65 -20.06
N ARG A 239 -17.55 11.33 -21.36
CA ARG A 239 -17.54 12.32 -22.43
C ARG A 239 -18.83 13.12 -22.50
N ALA A 240 -19.98 12.46 -22.36
CA ALA A 240 -21.27 13.14 -22.35
C ALA A 240 -21.40 14.15 -21.20
N HIS A 241 -20.69 13.92 -20.09
CA HIS A 241 -20.72 14.76 -18.89
C HIS A 241 -19.45 15.62 -18.68
N GLY A 242 -18.47 15.56 -19.59
CA GLY A 242 -17.18 16.26 -19.46
C GLY A 242 -16.31 15.80 -18.29
N LEU A 243 -16.53 14.58 -17.76
CA LEU A 243 -15.74 14.04 -16.65
C LEU A 243 -14.33 13.65 -17.12
N ASP A 244 -14.16 13.27 -18.38
CA ASP A 244 -12.87 12.99 -19.01
C ASP A 244 -11.91 14.18 -18.94
N ASP A 245 -12.38 15.37 -19.29
CA ASP A 245 -11.58 16.61 -19.19
C ASP A 245 -11.23 16.95 -17.74
N LEU A 246 -12.17 16.74 -16.81
CA LEU A 246 -11.92 16.97 -15.38
C LEU A 246 -10.92 15.98 -14.79
N LEU A 247 -10.95 14.71 -15.21
CA LEU A 247 -9.99 13.69 -14.77
C LEU A 247 -8.59 14.00 -15.30
N ARG A 248 -8.47 14.50 -16.53
CA ARG A 248 -7.20 15.00 -17.07
C ARG A 248 -6.65 16.16 -16.23
N GLN A 249 -7.48 17.16 -15.94
CA GLN A 249 -7.09 18.29 -15.09
C GLN A 249 -6.68 17.84 -13.68
N ALA A 250 -7.40 16.87 -13.10
CA ALA A 250 -7.07 16.30 -11.80
C ALA A 250 -5.69 15.62 -11.82
N TRP A 251 -5.42 14.79 -12.83
CA TRP A 251 -4.12 14.14 -13.00
C TRP A 251 -2.99 15.16 -13.16
N GLU A 252 -3.16 16.19 -13.98
CA GLU A 252 -2.20 17.28 -14.16
C GLU A 252 -1.97 18.09 -12.87
N ALA A 253 -3.00 18.18 -12.01
CA ALA A 253 -2.92 18.79 -10.69
C ALA A 253 -2.31 17.89 -9.61
N GLY A 254 -1.93 16.64 -9.94
CA GLY A 254 -1.29 15.70 -9.02
C GLY A 254 -2.24 14.74 -8.29
N VAL A 255 -3.52 14.69 -8.67
CA VAL A 255 -4.47 13.69 -8.15
C VAL A 255 -4.07 12.31 -8.66
N VAL A 256 -4.01 11.33 -7.75
CA VAL A 256 -3.72 9.94 -8.12
C VAL A 256 -4.94 9.32 -8.77
N LEU A 257 -4.82 8.94 -10.04
CA LEU A 257 -5.84 8.17 -10.75
C LEU A 257 -5.50 6.69 -10.69
N ALA A 258 -6.45 5.87 -10.26
CA ALA A 258 -6.28 4.44 -10.11
C ALA A 258 -7.58 3.70 -10.46
N GLY A 259 -7.47 2.40 -10.72
CA GLY A 259 -8.65 1.58 -10.97
C GLY A 259 -8.33 0.16 -11.40
N GLY A 260 -9.29 -0.73 -11.20
CA GLY A 260 -9.20 -2.13 -11.58
C GLY A 260 -9.97 -2.43 -12.86
N SER A 261 -9.50 -3.41 -13.65
CA SER A 261 -10.19 -3.87 -14.87
C SER A 261 -10.49 -2.71 -15.85
N ALA A 262 -11.76 -2.38 -16.10
CA ALA A 262 -12.17 -1.22 -16.90
C ALA A 262 -11.56 0.11 -16.41
N GLY A 263 -11.45 0.28 -15.09
CA GLY A 263 -10.82 1.44 -14.47
C GLY A 263 -9.31 1.51 -14.68
N GLY A 264 -8.61 0.39 -14.96
CA GLY A 264 -7.20 0.41 -15.37
C GLY A 264 -7.05 0.68 -16.87
N LEU A 265 -7.98 0.13 -17.67
CA LEU A 265 -7.97 0.28 -19.12
C LEU A 265 -8.24 1.72 -19.55
N CYS A 266 -9.21 2.39 -18.92
CA CYS A 266 -9.67 3.70 -19.38
C CYS A 266 -8.58 4.78 -19.43
N TRP A 267 -7.51 4.66 -18.64
CA TRP A 267 -6.39 5.60 -18.64
C TRP A 267 -5.50 5.50 -19.88
N HIS A 268 -5.45 4.34 -20.53
CA HIS A 268 -4.60 4.06 -21.68
C HIS A 268 -5.25 4.56 -22.97
N SER A 269 -4.51 4.51 -24.09
CA SER A 269 -5.06 4.88 -25.40
C SER A 269 -6.09 3.86 -25.93
N GLY A 270 -5.99 2.61 -25.50
CA GLY A 270 -6.89 1.54 -25.90
C GLY A 270 -6.57 0.22 -25.21
N GLY A 271 -7.24 -0.85 -25.61
CA GLY A 271 -7.08 -2.16 -24.99
C GLY A 271 -8.10 -3.18 -25.45
N THR A 272 -8.13 -4.32 -24.77
CA THR A 272 -9.15 -5.34 -24.98
C THR A 272 -10.17 -5.39 -23.85
N THR A 273 -11.43 -5.58 -24.23
CA THR A 273 -12.57 -5.55 -23.33
C THR A 273 -13.67 -6.50 -23.76
N THR A 274 -14.46 -6.96 -22.81
CA THR A 274 -15.67 -7.75 -23.01
C THR A 274 -16.94 -6.88 -22.88
N SER A 275 -16.79 -5.56 -23.03
CA SER A 275 -17.92 -4.61 -22.92
C SER A 275 -18.98 -4.79 -24.03
N PHE A 276 -18.59 -5.40 -25.15
CA PHE A 276 -19.46 -5.62 -26.32
C PHE A 276 -20.06 -7.02 -26.39
N GLY A 277 -19.73 -7.92 -25.45
CA GLY A 277 -20.14 -9.32 -25.46
C GLY A 277 -19.16 -10.23 -24.72
N LEU A 278 -19.37 -11.55 -24.78
CA LEU A 278 -18.52 -12.52 -24.09
C LEU A 278 -17.10 -12.61 -24.67
N ASP A 279 -16.96 -12.32 -25.97
CA ASP A 279 -15.67 -12.33 -26.65
C ASP A 279 -14.93 -11.00 -26.47
N ALA A 280 -13.62 -11.09 -26.26
CA ALA A 280 -12.75 -9.94 -26.14
C ALA A 280 -12.68 -9.16 -27.46
N GLN A 281 -13.03 -7.88 -27.40
CA GLN A 281 -12.99 -6.94 -28.52
C GLN A 281 -12.11 -5.75 -28.18
N VAL A 282 -11.76 -4.97 -29.19
CA VAL A 282 -10.90 -3.80 -29.07
C VAL A 282 -11.72 -2.56 -28.70
N VAL A 283 -11.20 -1.77 -27.77
CA VAL A 283 -11.56 -0.36 -27.57
C VAL A 283 -10.29 0.46 -27.86
N ALA A 284 -10.36 1.42 -28.77
CA ALA A 284 -9.20 2.18 -29.26
C ALA A 284 -9.29 3.69 -28.95
N ASP A 285 -10.29 4.06 -28.16
CA ASP A 285 -10.62 5.41 -27.74
C ASP A 285 -10.62 5.50 -26.22
N GLY A 286 -9.59 5.00 -25.54
CA GLY A 286 -9.40 5.31 -24.13
C GLY A 286 -9.11 6.80 -23.90
N LEU A 287 -8.94 7.23 -22.65
CA LEU A 287 -8.63 8.63 -22.34
C LEU A 287 -7.24 9.07 -22.83
N GLY A 288 -6.32 8.11 -23.03
CA GLY A 288 -4.97 8.39 -23.51
C GLY A 288 -4.17 9.29 -22.57
N LEU A 289 -4.36 9.16 -21.26
CA LEU A 289 -3.49 9.78 -20.25
C LEU A 289 -2.15 9.02 -20.19
N LEU A 290 -2.23 7.69 -20.28
CA LEU A 290 -1.09 6.80 -20.37
C LEU A 290 -0.88 6.33 -21.83
N PRO A 291 0.38 6.23 -22.28
CA PRO A 291 0.69 5.74 -23.62
C PRO A 291 0.41 4.24 -23.73
N GLY A 292 0.25 3.78 -24.97
CA GLY A 292 0.10 2.35 -25.25
C GLY A 292 -1.26 1.79 -24.86
N SER A 293 -1.35 0.47 -24.85
CA SER A 293 -2.59 -0.26 -24.60
C SER A 293 -2.58 -1.05 -23.30
N PHE A 294 -3.75 -1.41 -22.80
CA PHE A 294 -3.89 -2.18 -21.58
C PHE A 294 -4.90 -3.33 -21.71
N SER A 295 -4.53 -4.51 -21.21
CA SER A 295 -5.38 -5.70 -21.21
C SER A 295 -5.43 -6.31 -19.80
N PRO A 296 -6.52 -6.10 -19.05
CA PRO A 296 -6.70 -6.78 -17.77
C PRO A 296 -7.13 -8.24 -17.99
N HIS A 297 -7.00 -9.06 -16.93
CA HIS A 297 -7.43 -10.46 -16.91
C HIS A 297 -6.64 -11.34 -17.90
N HIS A 298 -5.33 -11.09 -17.99
CA HIS A 298 -4.45 -11.69 -19.00
C HIS A 298 -4.23 -13.20 -18.81
N ASP A 299 -4.50 -13.73 -17.61
CA ASP A 299 -4.45 -15.14 -17.22
C ASP A 299 -5.84 -15.77 -17.08
N SER A 300 -6.84 -15.03 -16.59
CA SER A 300 -8.14 -15.56 -16.18
C SER A 300 -9.20 -15.59 -17.28
N GLN A 301 -8.99 -14.85 -18.38
CA GLN A 301 -9.90 -14.83 -19.54
C GLN A 301 -9.16 -15.30 -20.80
N PRO A 302 -9.25 -16.60 -21.15
CA PRO A 302 -8.42 -17.22 -22.19
C PRO A 302 -8.48 -16.55 -23.57
N SER A 303 -9.60 -15.90 -23.90
CA SER A 303 -9.76 -15.18 -25.17
C SER A 303 -9.05 -13.80 -25.19
N ARG A 304 -8.76 -13.20 -24.04
CA ARG A 304 -8.22 -11.82 -23.96
C ARG A 304 -6.77 -11.69 -24.38
N ARG A 305 -5.89 -12.59 -23.94
CA ARG A 305 -4.46 -12.54 -24.28
C ARG A 305 -4.21 -12.69 -25.79
N PRO A 306 -4.77 -13.69 -26.48
CA PRO A 306 -4.69 -13.77 -27.94
C PRO A 306 -5.31 -12.55 -28.64
N ALA A 307 -6.51 -12.13 -28.23
CA ALA A 307 -7.17 -10.97 -28.84
C ALA A 307 -6.36 -9.67 -28.70
N PHE A 308 -5.67 -9.50 -27.56
CA PHE A 308 -4.79 -8.36 -27.32
C PHE A 308 -3.59 -8.39 -28.24
N ARG A 309 -2.87 -9.53 -28.29
CA ARG A 309 -1.72 -9.71 -29.17
C ARG A 309 -2.09 -9.49 -30.64
N ASP A 310 -3.19 -10.09 -31.10
CA ASP A 310 -3.66 -9.98 -32.48
C ASP A 310 -4.06 -8.54 -32.83
N ALA A 311 -4.66 -7.81 -31.88
CA ALA A 311 -4.99 -6.40 -32.09
C ALA A 311 -3.76 -5.50 -32.18
N VAL A 312 -2.71 -5.78 -31.40
CA VAL A 312 -1.41 -5.07 -31.49
C VAL A 312 -0.74 -5.34 -32.83
N VAL A 313 -0.61 -6.62 -33.22
CA VAL A 313 0.01 -7.03 -34.51
C VAL A 313 -0.75 -6.47 -35.71
N ALA A 314 -2.08 -6.43 -35.65
CA ALA A 314 -2.91 -5.85 -36.69
C ALA A 314 -2.89 -4.31 -36.71
N GLY A 315 -2.17 -3.65 -35.79
CA GLY A 315 -2.10 -2.19 -35.69
C GLY A 315 -3.42 -1.52 -35.30
N ARG A 316 -4.37 -2.27 -34.72
CA ARG A 316 -5.66 -1.71 -34.25
C ARG A 316 -5.52 -0.92 -32.96
N ILE A 317 -4.51 -1.26 -32.16
CA ILE A 317 -4.11 -0.58 -30.93
C ILE A 317 -2.58 -0.63 -30.82
N PRO A 318 -1.92 0.32 -30.13
CA PRO A 318 -0.48 0.31 -29.97
C PRO A 318 0.01 -0.81 -29.05
N PRO A 319 1.32 -1.10 -29.03
CA PRO A 319 1.97 -1.91 -27.99
C PRO A 319 1.57 -1.49 -26.57
N GLY A 320 1.69 -2.41 -25.62
CA GLY A 320 1.22 -2.13 -24.27
C GLY A 320 1.39 -3.29 -23.30
N TYR A 321 0.56 -3.30 -22.26
CA TYR A 321 0.70 -4.22 -21.13
C TYR A 321 -0.55 -5.07 -20.90
N GLY A 322 -0.34 -6.39 -20.81
CA GLY A 322 -1.30 -7.32 -20.25
C GLY A 322 -1.02 -7.54 -18.77
N VAL A 323 -2.05 -7.52 -17.92
CA VAL A 323 -1.89 -7.76 -16.48
C VAL A 323 -2.73 -8.94 -16.02
N GLU A 324 -2.13 -9.80 -15.20
CA GLU A 324 -2.80 -10.92 -14.55
C GLU A 324 -3.65 -10.45 -13.37
N GLU A 325 -4.52 -11.33 -12.85
CA GLU A 325 -5.32 -11.03 -11.66
C GLU A 325 -4.45 -10.64 -10.45
N GLY A 326 -4.80 -9.54 -9.78
CA GLY A 326 -4.05 -9.05 -8.62
C GLY A 326 -2.69 -8.43 -8.97
N VAL A 327 -2.48 -8.05 -10.23
CA VAL A 327 -1.29 -7.30 -10.68
C VAL A 327 -1.66 -5.86 -11.02
N GLY A 328 -0.87 -4.92 -10.52
CA GLY A 328 -1.00 -3.48 -10.77
C GLY A 328 0.25 -2.91 -11.44
N LEU A 329 0.04 -1.87 -12.25
CA LEU A 329 1.10 -1.07 -12.88
C LEU A 329 1.15 0.29 -12.19
N LEU A 330 2.32 0.70 -11.72
CA LEU A 330 2.53 2.01 -11.11
C LEU A 330 3.21 2.93 -12.11
N TYR A 331 2.56 4.04 -12.43
CA TYR A 331 3.11 5.08 -13.30
C TYR A 331 3.45 6.34 -12.51
N ARG A 332 4.53 7.03 -12.90
CA ARG A 332 4.83 8.40 -12.49
C ARG A 332 4.81 9.29 -13.72
N GLY A 333 3.81 10.17 -13.81
CA GLY A 333 3.47 10.78 -15.10
C GLY A 333 3.09 9.68 -16.08
N THR A 334 3.83 9.55 -17.19
CA THR A 334 3.62 8.52 -18.21
C THR A 334 4.64 7.38 -18.15
N GLU A 335 5.60 7.43 -17.23
CA GLU A 335 6.65 6.41 -17.09
C GLU A 335 6.18 5.27 -16.18
N LEU A 336 6.28 4.03 -16.65
CA LEU A 336 6.05 2.85 -15.81
C LEU A 336 7.23 2.68 -14.87
N VAL A 337 7.01 2.86 -13.57
CA VAL A 337 8.08 2.84 -12.55
C VAL A 337 8.10 1.57 -11.71
N ASP A 338 6.98 0.85 -11.62
CA ASP A 338 6.92 -0.42 -10.87
C ASP A 338 5.78 -1.31 -11.37
N VAL A 339 5.92 -2.62 -11.14
CA VAL A 339 4.86 -3.62 -11.31
C VAL A 339 4.69 -4.29 -9.96
N VAL A 340 3.47 -4.27 -9.43
CA VAL A 340 3.15 -4.80 -8.10
C VAL A 340 2.18 -5.96 -8.20
N ALA A 341 2.28 -6.92 -7.29
CA ALA A 341 1.39 -8.08 -7.25
C ALA A 341 0.90 -8.39 -5.83
N GLU A 342 -0.33 -8.85 -5.72
CA GLU A 342 -0.90 -9.35 -4.46
C GLU A 342 -0.40 -10.76 -4.11
N ARG A 343 0.01 -11.53 -5.12
CA ARG A 343 0.38 -12.94 -4.99
C ARG A 343 1.76 -13.22 -5.61
N PRO A 344 2.58 -14.09 -4.98
CA PRO A 344 3.82 -14.56 -5.60
C PRO A 344 3.58 -15.20 -6.97
N GLY A 345 4.45 -14.87 -7.94
CA GLY A 345 4.44 -15.46 -9.27
C GLY A 345 3.49 -14.80 -10.28
N ALA A 346 2.52 -14.01 -9.84
CA ALA A 346 1.70 -13.19 -10.74
C ALA A 346 2.57 -12.13 -11.44
N ALA A 347 2.24 -11.80 -12.68
CA ALA A 347 3.07 -10.92 -13.51
C ALA A 347 2.26 -10.01 -14.44
N ALA A 348 2.94 -8.97 -14.91
CA ALA A 348 2.51 -8.23 -16.10
C ALA A 348 3.32 -8.71 -17.31
N TRP A 349 2.80 -8.43 -18.50
CA TRP A 349 3.38 -8.84 -19.77
C TRP A 349 3.43 -7.62 -20.68
N SER A 350 4.61 -7.20 -21.10
CA SER A 350 4.74 -6.22 -22.17
C SER A 350 4.54 -6.92 -23.52
N VAL A 351 3.81 -6.29 -24.43
CA VAL A 351 3.51 -6.81 -25.76
C VAL A 351 3.98 -5.81 -26.80
N SER A 352 4.98 -6.19 -27.60
CA SER A 352 5.58 -5.35 -28.65
C SER A 352 4.77 -5.38 -29.95
N ALA A 353 5.11 -4.50 -30.89
CA ALA A 353 4.37 -4.32 -32.15
C ALA A 353 4.32 -5.57 -33.04
N ASP A 354 5.32 -6.45 -32.94
CA ASP A 354 5.38 -7.75 -33.61
C ASP A 354 4.64 -8.86 -32.85
N GLY A 355 4.05 -8.53 -31.70
CA GLY A 355 3.31 -9.45 -30.83
C GLY A 355 4.20 -10.29 -29.92
N ALA A 356 5.50 -10.00 -29.82
CA ALA A 356 6.34 -10.65 -28.82
C ALA A 356 5.93 -10.22 -27.41
N GLU A 357 5.94 -11.17 -26.47
CA GLU A 357 5.57 -10.94 -25.08
C GLU A 357 6.78 -11.10 -24.18
N GLU A 358 7.05 -10.09 -23.35
CA GLU A 358 8.08 -10.13 -22.32
C GLU A 358 7.43 -10.02 -20.94
N ARG A 359 7.73 -11.00 -20.08
CA ARG A 359 7.23 -11.05 -18.71
C ARG A 359 7.94 -10.00 -17.85
N LEU A 360 7.17 -9.15 -17.20
CA LEU A 360 7.64 -8.17 -16.23
C LEU A 360 7.54 -8.77 -14.82
N THR A 361 8.66 -8.76 -14.10
CA THR A 361 8.68 -9.21 -12.70
C THR A 361 7.89 -8.24 -11.84
N ALA A 362 6.89 -8.78 -11.11
CA ALA A 362 6.11 -8.00 -10.17
C ALA A 362 6.69 -8.13 -8.75
N ARG A 363 6.77 -7.00 -8.05
CA ARG A 363 7.09 -6.93 -6.64
C ARG A 363 5.84 -7.27 -5.82
N VAL A 364 5.92 -8.33 -5.02
CA VAL A 364 4.81 -8.75 -4.18
C VAL A 364 4.60 -7.73 -3.05
N LEU A 365 3.38 -7.21 -2.92
CA LEU A 365 3.00 -6.35 -1.81
C LEU A 365 2.63 -7.20 -0.59
N PRO A 366 2.94 -6.75 0.63
CA PRO A 366 2.44 -7.37 1.85
C PRO A 366 0.92 -7.15 1.92
N THR A 367 0.16 -8.11 1.41
CA THR A 367 -1.30 -8.10 1.46
C THR A 367 -1.75 -8.82 2.73
N HIS A 368 -2.54 -8.15 3.55
CA HIS A 368 -3.34 -8.82 4.57
C HIS A 368 -4.67 -9.18 3.93
N PRO A 369 -5.08 -10.46 3.90
CA PRO A 369 -6.46 -10.78 3.59
C PRO A 369 -7.33 -10.04 4.61
N LEU A 370 -8.27 -9.22 4.12
CA LEU A 370 -9.34 -8.70 4.95
C LEU A 370 -10.18 -9.91 5.37
N SER A 371 -9.92 -10.40 6.59
CA SER A 371 -10.61 -11.54 7.20
C SER A 371 -12.04 -11.19 7.56
#